data_AF-A0AB38D183-F1
#
_entry.id   AF-A0AB38D183-F1
#
_cell.length_a   1.000
_cell.length_b   1.000
_cell.length_c   1.000
_cell.angle_alpha   90.00
_cell.angle_beta   90.00
_cell.angle_gamma   90.00
#
_symmetry.space_group_name_H-M   'P 1'
#
loop_
_entity.id
_entity.type
_entity.pdbx_description
1 polymer ?
#
loop_
_entity_poly.entity_id
_entity_poly.type
_entity_poly.pdbx_seq_one_letter_code
_entity_poly.pdbx_strand_id
1 'polypeptide(L)'
;MWKTTLAILTSCMLMVGCSQIKYGTVTDKSYHPAWTQYTTTQQCSGTPPNRICVPIVTPTFWPESYQLRLKNNQDEGWRSVTREEYDRYKVGAKFP
;
A
#
# COMPACT_ATOMS: atom_id res chain seq x y z
N MET A 1 -22.43 -46.87 -5.65
CA MET A 1 -22.54 -45.40 -5.60
C MET A 1 -22.05 -45.00 -4.21
N TRP A 2 -21.00 -44.24 -3.99
CA TRP A 2 -20.76 -42.86 -4.45
C TRP A 2 -19.27 -42.56 -4.19
N LYS A 3 -18.51 -42.21 -5.22
CA LYS A 3 -17.16 -41.65 -5.04
C LYS A 3 -17.32 -40.15 -4.82
N THR A 4 -17.04 -39.66 -3.61
CA THR A 4 -16.95 -38.23 -3.32
C THR A 4 -15.54 -37.75 -3.67
N THR A 5 -15.38 -37.29 -4.91
CA THR A 5 -14.16 -36.65 -5.39
C THR A 5 -14.11 -35.24 -4.79
N LEU A 6 -13.24 -35.02 -3.80
CA LEU A 6 -12.88 -33.68 -3.34
C LEU A 6 -12.08 -32.98 -4.44
N ALA A 7 -12.71 -32.04 -5.15
CA ALA A 7 -12.03 -31.10 -6.01
C ALA A 7 -11.26 -30.11 -5.12
N ILE A 8 -9.95 -30.31 -4.99
CA ILE A 8 -9.04 -29.34 -4.38
C ILE A 8 -8.93 -28.17 -5.37
N LEU A 9 -9.69 -27.11 -5.10
CA LEU A 9 -9.54 -25.81 -5.75
C LEU A 9 -8.18 -25.23 -5.31
N THR A 10 -7.16 -25.47 -6.12
CA THR A 10 -5.85 -24.85 -6.00
C THR A 10 -6.00 -23.36 -6.27
N SER A 11 -6.33 -22.60 -5.22
CA SER A 11 -6.37 -21.16 -5.24
C SER A 11 -4.95 -20.66 -5.47
N CYS A 12 -4.60 -20.33 -6.72
CA CYS A 12 -3.44 -19.52 -7.03
C CYS A 12 -3.67 -18.14 -6.40
N MET A 13 -3.26 -17.98 -5.14
CA MET A 13 -2.90 -16.68 -4.59
C MET A 13 -1.75 -16.18 -5.46
N LEU A 14 -2.10 -15.47 -6.53
CA LEU A 14 -1.20 -14.50 -7.12
C LEU A 14 -0.95 -13.49 -6.00
N MET A 15 0.10 -13.74 -5.22
CA MET A 15 0.83 -12.65 -4.61
C MET A 15 1.23 -11.76 -5.78
N VAL A 16 0.39 -10.76 -6.08
CA VAL A 16 0.83 -9.58 -6.79
C VAL A 16 1.84 -8.97 -5.83
N GLY A 17 3.05 -9.52 -5.87
CA GLY A 17 4.17 -8.91 -5.19
C GLY A 17 4.15 -7.45 -5.64
N CYS A 18 4.45 -6.55 -4.71
CA CYS A 18 4.96 -5.25 -5.09
C CYS A 18 6.21 -5.47 -5.94
N SER A 19 6.04 -5.82 -7.21
CA SER A 19 7.04 -5.73 -8.23
C SER A 19 7.24 -4.24 -8.40
N GLN A 20 8.12 -3.69 -7.56
CA GLN A 20 8.59 -2.33 -7.75
C GLN A 20 9.43 -2.37 -9.02
N ILE A 21 8.77 -2.11 -10.14
CA ILE A 21 9.39 -1.89 -11.43
C ILE A 21 10.61 -1.00 -11.22
N LYS A 22 11.78 -1.51 -11.60
CA LYS A 22 13.05 -0.86 -11.28
C LYS A 22 13.41 0.23 -12.27
N TYR A 23 13.02 0.05 -13.54
CA TYR A 23 13.33 0.92 -14.67
C TYR A 23 12.21 0.93 -15.71
N GLY A 24 12.15 1.97 -16.54
CA GLY A 24 11.19 2.09 -17.63
C GLY A 24 11.05 3.51 -18.15
N THR A 25 10.01 3.74 -18.94
CA THR A 25 9.57 5.09 -19.32
C THR A 25 8.60 5.59 -18.27
N VAL A 26 8.79 6.82 -17.78
CA VAL A 26 7.83 7.48 -16.90
C VAL A 26 6.54 7.72 -17.67
N THR A 27 5.45 7.09 -17.25
CA THR A 27 4.13 7.26 -17.85
C THR A 27 3.23 8.17 -17.03
N ASP A 28 3.47 8.26 -15.72
CA ASP A 28 2.68 9.09 -14.80
C ASP A 28 3.46 9.42 -13.52
N LYS A 29 2.94 10.34 -12.70
CA LYS A 29 3.56 10.82 -11.47
C LYS A 29 2.51 11.03 -10.39
N SER A 30 2.80 10.59 -9.17
CA SER A 30 1.90 10.75 -8.01
C SER A 30 2.65 11.33 -6.81
N TYR A 31 2.05 12.33 -6.19
CA TYR A 31 2.54 12.98 -4.96
C TYR A 31 1.50 12.80 -3.87
N HIS A 32 1.94 12.35 -2.69
CA HIS A 32 1.11 12.31 -1.50
C HIS A 32 1.73 13.21 -0.43
N PRO A 33 1.00 14.24 0.04
CA PRO A 33 1.48 15.09 1.12
C PRO A 33 1.58 14.30 2.43
N ALA A 34 2.44 14.78 3.33
CA ALA A 34 2.50 14.26 4.68
C ALA A 34 1.17 14.51 5.41
N TRP A 35 0.72 13.55 6.20
CA TRP A 35 -0.52 13.67 6.96
C TRP A 35 -0.48 12.85 8.25
N THR A 36 -1.34 13.21 9.20
CA THR A 36 -1.48 12.48 10.46
C THR A 36 -2.84 11.79 10.50
N GLN A 37 -2.83 10.49 10.70
CA GLN A 37 -4.03 9.70 10.95
C GLN A 37 -4.31 9.65 12.45
N TYR A 38 -5.55 9.89 12.86
CA TYR A 38 -5.96 9.69 14.25
C TYR A 38 -6.82 8.45 14.35
N THR A 39 -6.33 7.43 15.06
CA THR A 39 -7.09 6.21 15.33
C THR A 39 -7.64 6.28 16.74
N THR A 40 -8.95 6.09 16.90
CA THR A 40 -9.58 6.03 18.22
C THR A 40 -9.88 4.58 18.56
N THR A 41 -9.29 4.09 19.65
CA THR A 41 -9.63 2.79 20.24
C THR A 41 -10.33 2.99 21.58
N GLN A 42 -11.02 1.97 22.07
CA GLN A 42 -11.60 1.99 23.41
C GLN A 42 -10.91 0.97 24.28
N GLN A 43 -10.40 1.40 25.42
CA GLN A 43 -9.92 0.51 26.45
C GLN A 43 -10.96 0.47 27.57
N CYS A 44 -11.45 -0.73 27.87
CA CYS A 44 -12.41 -0.92 28.95
C CYS A 44 -11.80 -1.77 30.07
N SER A 45 -12.09 -1.41 31.31
CA SER A 45 -11.72 -2.16 32.50
C SER A 45 -12.94 -2.43 33.38
N GLY A 46 -12.85 -3.49 34.19
CA GLY A 46 -13.93 -3.96 35.06
C GLY A 46 -14.91 -4.92 34.39
N THR A 47 -15.81 -5.49 35.19
CA THR A 47 -16.90 -6.37 34.78
C THR A 47 -18.26 -5.67 34.94
N PRO A 48 -19.30 -6.07 34.20
CA PRO A 48 -20.65 -5.53 34.38
C PRO A 48 -21.14 -5.68 35.84
N PRO A 49 -21.91 -4.71 36.38
CA PRO A 49 -22.40 -3.49 35.72
C PRO A 49 -21.38 -2.32 35.70
N ASN A 50 -20.26 -2.43 36.41
CA ASN A 50 -19.32 -1.32 36.65
C ASN A 50 -18.19 -1.24 35.62
N ARG A 51 -18.45 -1.63 34.36
CA ARG A 51 -17.45 -1.57 33.29
C ARG A 51 -17.24 -0.11 32.89
N ILE A 52 -16.01 0.37 32.98
CA ILE A 52 -15.62 1.72 32.54
C ILE A 52 -14.86 1.58 31.23
N CYS A 53 -15.19 2.41 30.25
CA CYS A 53 -14.51 2.46 28.97
C CYS A 53 -13.98 3.87 28.74
N VAL A 54 -12.70 3.98 28.39
CA VAL A 54 -12.04 5.24 28.04
C VAL A 54 -11.61 5.21 26.57
N PRO A 55 -11.89 6.28 25.80
CA PRO A 55 -11.34 6.40 24.45
C PRO A 55 -9.85 6.71 24.51
N ILE A 56 -9.08 6.08 23.64
CA ILE A 56 -7.65 6.34 23.44
C ILE A 56 -7.48 6.82 22.01
N VAL A 57 -6.92 8.01 21.84
CA VAL A 57 -6.61 8.59 20.53
C VAL A 57 -5.13 8.42 20.26
N THR A 58 -4.79 7.63 19.25
CA THR A 58 -3.41 7.36 18.83
C THR A 58 -3.13 8.05 17.49
N PRO A 59 -2.21 9.03 17.44
CA PRO A 59 -1.76 9.63 16.19
C PRO A 59 -0.73 8.74 15.49
N THR A 60 -0.90 8.54 14.19
CA THR A 60 0.08 7.90 13.30
C THR A 60 0.51 8.90 12.24
N PHE A 61 1.79 9.24 12.21
CA PHE A 61 2.35 10.15 11.22
C PHE A 61 2.73 9.39 9.94
N TRP A 62 2.24 9.88 8.80
CA TRP A 62 2.57 9.38 7.47
C TRP A 62 3.42 10.44 6.75
N PRO A 63 4.69 10.14 6.42
CA PRO A 63 5.55 11.08 5.72
C PRO A 63 5.04 11.33 4.29
N GLU A 64 5.48 12.43 3.70
CA GLU A 64 5.24 12.68 2.29
C GLU A 64 5.88 11.59 1.42
N SER A 65 5.27 11.30 0.27
CA SER A 65 5.80 10.32 -0.67
C SER A 65 5.66 10.76 -2.12
N TYR A 66 6.66 10.36 -2.91
CA TYR A 66 6.77 10.66 -4.33
C TYR A 66 6.87 9.36 -5.10
N GLN A 67 6.05 9.21 -6.13
CA GLN A 67 6.02 8.01 -6.95
C GLN A 67 6.02 8.35 -8.44
N LEU A 68 6.76 7.56 -9.21
CA LEU A 68 6.72 7.56 -10.67
C LEU A 68 6.08 6.26 -11.13
N ARG A 69 5.16 6.34 -12.10
CA ARG A 69 4.67 5.17 -12.81
C ARG A 69 5.59 4.89 -13.97
N LEU A 70 6.09 3.67 -14.04
CA LEU A 70 7.05 3.24 -15.05
C LEU A 70 6.42 2.19 -15.94
N LYS A 71 6.84 2.18 -17.20
CA LYS A 71 6.50 1.15 -18.17
C LYS A 71 7.72 0.72 -18.96
N ASN A 72 8.01 -0.58 -18.95
CA ASN A 72 8.96 -1.21 -19.86
C ASN A 72 8.23 -2.24 -20.74
N ASN A 73 8.95 -3.07 -21.48
CA ASN A 73 8.33 -4.02 -22.42
C ASN A 73 7.58 -5.19 -21.73
N GLN A 74 7.88 -5.45 -20.45
CA GLN A 74 7.40 -6.61 -19.70
C GLN A 74 6.49 -6.20 -18.52
N ASP A 75 6.78 -5.07 -17.90
CA ASP A 75 6.20 -4.63 -16.64
C ASP A 75 5.69 -3.18 -16.69
N GLU A 76 4.69 -2.91 -15.88
CA GLU A 76 4.20 -1.56 -15.58
C GLU A 76 3.87 -1.46 -14.08
N GLY A 77 4.26 -0.36 -13.43
CA GLY A 77 4.00 -0.20 -12.01
C GLY A 77 4.46 1.11 -11.40
N TRP A 78 4.14 1.31 -10.12
CA TRP A 78 4.58 2.47 -9.35
C TRP A 78 5.90 2.18 -8.64
N ARG A 79 6.79 3.17 -8.66
CA ARG A 79 8.07 3.17 -7.96
C ARG A 79 8.16 4.40 -7.08
N SER A 80 8.47 4.19 -5.80
CA SER A 80 8.79 5.27 -4.87
C SER A 80 10.15 5.86 -5.19
N VAL A 81 10.26 7.19 -5.12
CA VAL A 81 11.46 7.96 -5.50
C VAL A 81 11.71 9.09 -4.51
N THR A 82 12.88 9.72 -4.57
CA THR A 82 13.12 10.96 -3.81
C THR A 82 12.39 12.15 -4.44
N ARG A 83 12.25 13.25 -3.71
CA ARG A 83 11.70 14.50 -4.25
C ARG A 83 12.53 14.97 -5.45
N GLU A 84 13.86 14.90 -5.36
CA GLU A 84 14.77 15.35 -6.42
C GLU A 84 14.61 14.52 -7.69
N GLU A 85 14.46 13.20 -7.55
CA GLU A 85 14.17 12.31 -8.69
C GLU A 85 12.80 12.61 -9.27
N TYR A 86 11.78 12.77 -8.42
CA TYR A 86 10.45 13.16 -8.86
C TYR A 86 10.50 14.44 -9.69
N ASP A 87 11.18 15.48 -9.23
CA ASP A 87 11.24 16.76 -9.94
C ASP A 87 12.05 16.69 -11.24
N ARG A 88 13.14 15.90 -11.23
CA ARG A 88 14.04 15.68 -12.37
C ARG A 88 13.32 14.98 -13.52
N TYR A 89 12.65 13.86 -13.25
CA TYR A 89 12.09 13.03 -14.31
C TYR A 89 10.66 13.48 -14.69
N LYS A 90 10.48 13.78 -15.97
CA LYS A 90 9.19 14.15 -16.57
C LYS A 90 8.51 12.93 -17.19
N VAL A 91 7.20 13.01 -17.40
CA VAL A 91 6.48 12.01 -18.19
C VAL A 91 7.11 11.92 -19.59
N GLY A 92 7.33 10.71 -20.08
CA GLY A 92 8.06 10.40 -21.31
C GLY A 92 9.57 10.21 -21.12
N ALA A 93 10.16 10.63 -20.00
CA ALA A 93 11.56 10.39 -19.70
C ALA A 93 11.82 8.92 -19.38
N LYS A 94 13.05 8.46 -19.59
CA LYS A 94 13.52 7.15 -19.09
C LYS A 94 13.96 7.29 -17.63
N PHE A 95 13.54 6.35 -16.80
CA PHE A 95 13.74 6.34 -15.36
C PHE A 95 13.86 4.92 -14.82
N PRO A 96 14.82 4.72 -13.93
CA PRO A 96 16.24 4.85 -14.29
C PRO A 96 16.52 4.18 -15.64
#